data_AF-A0A9W2YK51-F1
#
_entry.id   AF-A0A9W2YK51-F1
#
_cell.length_a   1.000
_cell.length_b   1.000
_cell.length_c   1.000
_cell.angle_alpha   90.00
_cell.angle_beta   90.00
_cell.angle_gamma   90.00
#
_symmetry.space_group_name_H-M   'P 1'
#
loop_
_entity.id
_entity.type
_entity.pdbx_description
1 polymer ?
#
loop_
_entity_poly.entity_id
_entity_poly.type
_entity_poly.pdbx_seq_one_letter_code
_entity_poly.pdbx_strand_id
1 'polypeptide(L)'
;MADKIKTAFGLTVLKKSGESKTKRVHSSFNVFGGENDEEANGKQTSCQKLSIAVKRKAQMDIDKALKEDPTVYEYDSIHDDLQATQSQVGAKEKSSEKKPRYITAFIKAAEAKKKENERRKERRVQKEREEEGEKFREKEKFVTASYKKKMLQMAEDEEREKREVAMENMLDVTKQKDLSGFYRYLLRAKTGNQVVEETKKKVN
;
A
#
# COMPACT_ATOMS: atom_id res chain seq x y z
N MET A 1 30.07 19.03 -41.80
CA MET A 1 28.98 19.52 -40.91
C MET A 1 28.51 18.32 -40.11
N ALA A 2 28.84 18.26 -38.81
CA ALA A 2 28.45 17.15 -37.95
C ALA A 2 27.66 17.74 -36.77
N ASP A 3 26.35 17.62 -36.85
CA ASP A 3 25.44 18.12 -35.81
C ASP A 3 25.45 17.17 -34.63
N LYS A 4 26.01 17.63 -33.51
CA LYS A 4 25.98 16.94 -32.22
C LYS A 4 24.60 17.11 -31.60
N ILE A 5 23.77 16.08 -31.64
CA ILE A 5 22.51 16.03 -30.90
C ILE A 5 22.84 15.91 -29.40
N LYS A 6 22.61 16.98 -28.64
CA LYS A 6 22.69 16.96 -27.16
C LYS A 6 21.39 16.36 -26.61
N THR A 7 21.37 15.07 -26.31
CA THR A 7 20.29 14.46 -25.53
C THR A 7 20.59 14.61 -24.04
N ALA A 8 19.89 15.53 -23.38
CA ALA A 8 19.91 15.65 -21.92
C ALA A 8 18.83 14.75 -21.32
N PHE A 9 19.21 13.56 -20.87
CA PHE A 9 18.33 12.70 -20.07
C PHE A 9 18.64 12.90 -18.58
N GLY A 10 17.74 13.58 -17.88
CA GLY A 10 17.77 13.78 -16.43
C GLY A 10 16.52 14.52 -15.96
N LEU A 11 15.97 14.14 -14.80
CA LEU A 11 14.78 14.75 -14.21
C LEU A 11 15.09 16.19 -13.77
N THR A 12 14.80 17.17 -14.61
CA THR A 12 14.88 18.61 -14.28
C THR A 12 13.72 18.97 -13.35
N VAL A 13 14.00 19.00 -12.05
CA VAL A 13 13.04 19.47 -11.03
C VAL A 13 12.97 21.00 -11.10
N LEU A 14 11.94 21.54 -11.73
CA LEU A 14 11.66 22.97 -11.72
C LEU A 14 11.23 23.39 -10.32
N LYS A 15 12.10 24.10 -9.59
CA LYS A 15 11.75 24.70 -8.29
C LYS A 15 10.67 25.76 -8.50
N LYS A 16 9.46 25.51 -7.99
CA LYS A 16 8.37 26.49 -7.95
C LYS A 16 8.65 27.49 -6.83
N SER A 17 9.06 28.70 -7.19
CA SER A 17 9.04 29.87 -6.31
C SER A 17 7.61 30.43 -6.24
N GLY A 18 7.04 30.52 -5.04
CA GLY A 18 5.79 31.24 -4.81
C GLY A 18 5.00 30.72 -3.61
N GLU A 19 5.28 31.28 -2.44
CA GLU A 19 4.41 31.17 -1.26
C GLU A 19 3.05 31.80 -1.57
N SER A 20 1.97 31.01 -1.58
CA SER A 20 0.61 31.54 -1.50
C SER A 20 0.23 31.73 -0.04
N LYS A 21 0.33 32.97 0.45
CA LYS A 21 -0.25 33.37 1.75
C LYS A 21 -1.77 33.20 1.70
N THR A 22 -2.32 32.30 2.51
CA THR A 22 -3.77 32.20 2.73
C THR A 22 -4.20 33.31 3.69
N LYS A 23 -5.11 34.19 3.27
CA LYS A 23 -5.78 35.14 4.17
C LYS A 23 -6.82 34.37 5.00
N ARG A 24 -6.63 34.30 6.32
CA ARG A 24 -7.67 33.84 7.26
C ARG A 24 -8.73 34.93 7.40
N VAL A 25 -10.00 34.59 7.12
CA VAL A 25 -11.15 35.40 7.51
C VAL A 25 -11.53 34.96 8.92
N HIS A 26 -11.32 35.82 9.91
CA HIS A 26 -11.82 35.60 11.26
C HIS A 26 -13.29 36.02 11.27
N SER A 27 -14.17 35.03 11.20
CA SER A 27 -15.58 35.16 11.54
C SER A 27 -15.72 35.03 13.06
N SER A 28 -16.22 36.08 13.73
CA SER A 28 -17.19 35.97 14.83
C SER A 28 -17.47 37.36 15.39
N PHE A 29 -18.55 37.94 14.89
CA PHE A 29 -19.39 38.85 15.65
C PHE A 29 -19.94 38.05 16.85
N ASN A 30 -19.41 38.28 18.04
CA ASN A 30 -19.85 37.62 19.27
C ASN A 30 -21.20 38.22 19.71
N VAL A 31 -22.29 37.47 19.54
CA VAL A 31 -23.67 37.83 19.95
C VAL A 31 -24.07 37.27 21.32
N PHE A 32 -23.28 36.36 21.87
CA PHE A 32 -23.55 35.74 23.16
C PHE A 32 -22.36 35.99 24.07
N GLY A 33 -22.46 36.96 24.98
CA GLY A 33 -21.46 37.10 26.03
C GLY A 33 -21.49 38.44 26.72
N GLY A 34 -22.37 38.60 27.71
CA GLY A 34 -22.25 39.70 28.66
C GLY A 34 -23.53 40.07 29.40
N GLU A 35 -24.15 39.15 30.13
CA GLU A 35 -25.04 39.54 31.22
C GLU A 35 -24.72 38.68 32.43
N ASN A 36 -23.74 39.19 33.19
CA ASN A 36 -23.38 38.71 34.51
C ASN A 36 -24.36 39.36 35.50
N ASP A 37 -25.25 38.56 36.06
CA ASP A 37 -26.35 38.96 36.95
C ASP A 37 -25.79 39.11 38.38
N GLU A 38 -25.40 40.32 38.77
CA GLU A 38 -25.26 40.69 40.18
C GLU A 38 -26.59 41.25 40.70
N GLU A 39 -27.05 40.65 41.81
CA GLU A 39 -28.32 40.95 42.46
C GLU A 39 -28.53 42.45 42.76
N ALA A 40 -29.64 43.00 42.26
CA ALA A 40 -30.21 44.24 42.79
C ALA A 40 -31.72 44.12 42.99
N ASN A 41 -32.08 43.94 44.26
CA ASN A 41 -33.44 43.94 44.78
C ASN A 41 -34.10 45.32 44.57
N GLY A 42 -35.22 45.39 43.84
CA GLY A 42 -36.08 46.59 43.82
C GLY A 42 -36.84 46.85 42.52
N LYS A 43 -38.16 46.63 42.57
CA LYS A 43 -39.21 46.97 41.58
C LYS A 43 -39.22 46.11 40.32
N GLN A 44 -40.18 45.19 40.28
CA GLN A 44 -40.50 44.38 39.10
C GLN A 44 -40.87 45.28 37.91
N THR A 45 -39.91 45.50 37.03
CA THR A 45 -40.12 46.14 35.74
C THR A 45 -41.02 45.23 34.88
N SER A 46 -41.77 45.81 33.94
CA SER A 46 -42.66 45.08 33.01
C SER A 46 -41.99 43.87 32.33
N CYS A 47 -40.67 43.91 32.19
CA CYS A 47 -39.82 42.83 31.67
C CYS A 47 -39.90 41.53 32.51
N GLN A 48 -39.99 41.61 33.83
CA GLN A 48 -40.06 40.43 34.70
C GLN A 48 -41.43 39.73 34.68
N LYS A 49 -42.52 40.45 34.42
CA LYS A 49 -43.86 39.84 34.28
C LYS A 49 -44.01 39.09 32.96
N LEU A 50 -43.39 39.61 31.90
CA LEU A 50 -43.28 38.94 30.61
C LEU A 50 -42.46 37.64 30.74
N SER A 51 -41.37 37.65 31.51
CA SER A 51 -40.55 36.44 31.72
C SER A 51 -41.29 35.33 32.48
N ILE A 52 -42.13 35.67 33.46
CA ILE A 52 -42.96 34.68 34.19
C ILE A 52 -44.05 34.09 33.28
N ALA A 53 -44.68 34.92 32.44
CA ALA A 53 -45.70 34.44 31.48
C ALA A 53 -45.08 33.52 30.43
N VAL A 54 -43.88 33.82 29.95
CA VAL A 54 -43.11 32.97 29.02
C VAL A 54 -42.74 31.64 29.68
N LYS A 55 -42.28 31.65 30.94
CA LYS A 55 -42.00 30.42 31.70
C LYS A 55 -43.24 29.54 31.86
N ARG A 56 -44.41 30.13 32.16
CA ARG A 56 -45.67 29.37 32.25
C ARG A 56 -46.07 28.74 30.93
N LYS A 57 -45.95 29.45 29.81
CA LYS A 57 -46.21 28.89 28.48
C LYS A 57 -45.24 27.74 28.17
N ALA A 58 -43.95 27.93 28.41
CA ALA A 58 -42.95 26.89 28.23
C ALA A 58 -43.24 25.64 29.08
N GLN A 59 -43.67 25.81 30.34
CA GLN A 59 -44.07 24.68 31.19
C GLN A 59 -45.27 23.92 30.60
N MET A 60 -46.29 24.64 30.13
CA MET A 60 -47.46 24.03 29.48
C MET A 60 -47.09 23.30 28.19
N ASP A 61 -46.15 23.83 27.42
CA ASP A 61 -45.66 23.20 26.20
C ASP A 61 -44.84 21.93 26.51
N ILE A 62 -44.03 21.94 27.58
CA ILE A 62 -43.31 20.76 28.09
C ILE A 62 -44.32 19.69 28.54
N ASP A 63 -45.31 20.06 29.35
CA ASP A 63 -46.33 19.14 29.84
C ASP A 63 -47.18 18.57 28.70
N LYS A 64 -47.42 19.35 27.65
CA LYS A 64 -48.12 18.90 26.44
C LYS A 64 -47.27 17.91 25.66
N ALA A 65 -45.98 18.20 25.46
CA ALA A 65 -45.07 17.30 24.77
C ALA A 65 -44.91 15.96 25.51
N LEU A 66 -44.80 15.97 26.83
CA LEU A 66 -44.72 14.77 27.67
C LEU A 66 -46.01 13.92 27.65
N LYS A 67 -47.17 14.55 27.47
CA LYS A 67 -48.46 13.84 27.34
C LYS A 67 -48.65 13.19 25.96
N GLU A 68 -48.14 13.84 24.92
CA GLU A 68 -48.17 13.31 23.56
C GLU A 68 -47.18 12.15 23.41
N ASP A 69 -45.96 12.30 23.94
CA ASP A 69 -44.93 11.26 23.92
C ASP A 69 -44.01 11.35 25.17
N PRO A 70 -43.95 10.32 26.03
CA PRO A 70 -43.04 10.30 27.16
C PRO A 70 -41.56 10.20 26.74
N THR A 71 -41.27 9.73 25.53
CA THR A 71 -39.90 9.53 25.02
C THR A 71 -39.29 10.77 24.37
N VAL A 72 -40.02 11.90 24.34
CA VAL A 72 -39.65 13.11 23.59
C VAL A 72 -38.30 13.70 24.02
N TYR A 73 -37.82 13.41 25.24
CA TYR A 73 -36.54 13.89 25.77
C TYR A 73 -35.47 12.79 25.91
N GLU A 74 -35.74 11.57 25.42
CA GLU A 74 -34.83 10.41 25.47
C GLU A 74 -33.78 10.42 24.34
N TYR A 75 -33.29 11.60 23.95
CA TYR A 75 -32.31 11.72 22.86
C TYR A 75 -30.95 11.10 23.20
N ASP A 76 -30.50 11.24 24.45
CA ASP A 76 -29.17 10.81 24.89
C ASP A 76 -29.06 9.28 24.92
N SER A 77 -30.10 8.58 25.40
CA SER A 77 -30.15 7.11 25.44
C SER A 77 -30.11 6.50 24.05
N ILE A 78 -30.87 7.04 23.09
CA ILE A 78 -30.88 6.55 21.71
C ILE A 78 -29.53 6.84 21.03
N HIS A 79 -28.93 8.00 21.31
CA HIS A 79 -27.63 8.37 20.75
C HIS A 79 -26.53 7.43 21.24
N ASP A 80 -26.49 7.13 22.54
CA ASP A 80 -25.54 6.18 23.13
C ASP A 80 -25.69 4.77 22.52
N ASP A 81 -26.92 4.31 22.30
CA ASP A 81 -27.21 3.02 21.65
C ASP A 81 -26.76 3.01 20.17
N LEU A 82 -27.01 4.09 19.43
CA LEU A 82 -26.55 4.24 18.05
C LEU A 82 -25.02 4.30 17.96
N GLN A 83 -24.36 4.97 18.90
CA GLN A 83 -22.91 5.07 18.93
C GLN A 83 -22.26 3.73 19.33
N ALA A 84 -22.85 3.01 20.28
CA ALA A 84 -22.42 1.68 20.68
C ALA A 84 -22.54 0.67 19.53
N THR A 85 -23.68 0.66 18.82
CA THR A 85 -23.90 -0.22 17.67
C THR A 85 -22.98 0.13 16.49
N GLN A 86 -22.80 1.42 16.17
CA GLN A 86 -21.91 1.88 15.10
C GLN A 86 -20.43 1.53 15.40
N SER A 87 -20.02 1.62 16.66
CA SER A 87 -18.68 1.21 17.11
C SER A 87 -18.47 -0.30 16.97
N GLN A 88 -19.49 -1.12 17.27
CA GLN A 88 -19.42 -2.58 17.10
C GLN A 88 -19.36 -3.01 15.63
N VAL A 89 -20.12 -2.36 14.74
CA VAL A 89 -20.07 -2.62 13.29
C VAL A 89 -18.72 -2.19 12.71
N GLY A 90 -18.24 -1.00 13.07
CA GLY A 90 -16.93 -0.49 12.64
C GLY A 90 -15.74 -1.31 13.17
N ALA A 91 -15.86 -1.93 14.35
CA ALA A 91 -14.84 -2.82 14.91
C ALA A 91 -14.77 -4.17 14.16
N LYS A 92 -15.92 -4.74 13.77
CA LYS A 92 -15.98 -6.00 12.99
C LYS A 92 -15.43 -5.86 11.57
N GLU A 93 -15.56 -4.69 10.93
CA GLU A 93 -14.95 -4.44 9.61
C GLU A 93 -13.44 -4.14 9.68
N LYS A 94 -12.98 -3.57 10.79
CA LYS A 94 -11.55 -3.27 11.04
C LYS A 94 -10.74 -4.48 11.52
N SER A 95 -11.39 -5.56 11.97
CA SER A 95 -10.73 -6.79 12.43
C SER A 95 -10.28 -7.73 11.30
N SER A 96 -10.69 -7.47 10.05
CA SER A 96 -10.02 -8.08 8.91
C SER A 96 -8.66 -7.39 8.75
N GLU A 97 -7.57 -8.12 8.96
CA GLU A 97 -6.19 -7.63 8.80
C GLU A 97 -5.99 -7.07 7.38
N LYS A 98 -6.29 -5.79 7.19
CA LYS A 98 -6.08 -5.09 5.92
C LYS A 98 -4.58 -4.94 5.70
N LYS A 99 -3.96 -5.99 5.16
CA LYS A 99 -2.57 -5.93 4.73
C LYS A 99 -2.44 -4.78 3.74
N PRO A 100 -1.45 -3.90 3.93
CA PRO A 100 -1.27 -2.76 3.05
C PRO A 100 -0.97 -3.23 1.64
N ARG A 101 -1.59 -2.56 0.65
CA ARG A 101 -1.64 -2.97 -0.76
C ARG A 101 -0.27 -3.24 -1.39
N TYR A 102 0.80 -2.63 -0.86
CA TYR A 102 2.11 -2.59 -1.52
C TYR A 102 3.31 -3.06 -0.70
N ILE A 103 3.18 -3.26 0.62
CA ILE A 103 4.36 -3.60 1.45
C ILE A 103 4.99 -4.91 1.01
N THR A 104 4.19 -5.89 0.63
CA THR A 104 4.66 -7.18 0.13
C THR A 104 5.47 -7.03 -1.17
N ALA A 105 5.06 -6.13 -2.07
CA ALA A 105 5.80 -5.85 -3.31
C ALA A 105 7.14 -5.18 -3.02
N PHE A 106 7.19 -4.24 -2.07
CA PHE A 106 8.45 -3.61 -1.65
C PHE A 106 9.43 -4.60 -1.02
N ILE A 107 8.94 -5.51 -0.17
CA ILE A 107 9.75 -6.56 0.43
C ILE A 107 10.33 -7.48 -0.65
N LYS A 108 9.49 -7.99 -1.56
CA LYS A 108 9.94 -8.82 -2.69
C LYS A 108 10.96 -8.12 -3.59
N ALA A 109 10.76 -6.83 -3.86
CA ALA A 109 11.69 -6.05 -4.67
C ALA A 109 13.03 -5.83 -3.96
N ALA A 110 13.04 -5.62 -2.63
CA ALA A 110 14.25 -5.51 -1.84
C ALA A 110 15.03 -6.83 -1.83
N GLU A 111 14.34 -7.96 -1.66
CA GLU A 111 14.92 -9.30 -1.74
C GLU A 111 15.53 -9.58 -3.11
N ALA A 112 14.81 -9.26 -4.20
CA ALA A 112 15.32 -9.41 -5.56
C ALA A 112 16.60 -8.59 -5.80
N LYS A 113 16.64 -7.34 -5.32
CA LYS A 113 17.84 -6.48 -5.40
C LYS A 113 19.01 -7.05 -4.59
N LYS A 114 18.73 -7.63 -3.43
CA LYS A 114 19.74 -8.28 -2.59
C LYS A 114 20.36 -9.48 -3.31
N LYS A 115 19.51 -10.38 -3.85
CA LYS A 115 19.96 -11.54 -4.65
C LYS A 115 20.79 -11.11 -5.86
N GLU A 116 20.36 -10.09 -6.60
CA GLU A 116 21.12 -9.58 -7.75
C GLU A 116 22.48 -8.96 -7.35
N ASN A 117 22.54 -8.26 -6.22
CA ASN A 117 23.79 -7.71 -5.74
C ASN A 117 24.78 -8.80 -5.30
N GLU A 118 24.27 -9.85 -4.65
CA GLU A 118 25.06 -11.02 -4.28
C GLU A 118 25.62 -11.71 -5.54
N ARG A 119 24.77 -11.92 -6.57
CA ARG A 119 25.19 -12.45 -7.87
C ARG A 119 26.28 -11.60 -8.54
N ARG A 120 26.15 -10.26 -8.49
CA ARG A 120 27.17 -9.34 -9.04
C ARG A 120 28.51 -9.50 -8.32
N LYS A 121 28.50 -9.54 -6.99
CA LYS A 121 29.71 -9.73 -6.18
C LYS A 121 30.34 -11.08 -6.48
N GLU A 122 29.55 -12.13 -6.62
CA GLU A 122 30.03 -13.47 -6.90
C GLU A 122 30.69 -13.60 -8.27
N ARG A 123 30.09 -13.04 -9.32
CA ARG A 123 30.70 -12.97 -10.66
C ARG A 123 32.00 -12.18 -10.64
N ARG A 124 32.04 -11.08 -9.89
CA ARG A 124 33.27 -10.29 -9.72
C ARG A 124 34.37 -11.14 -9.07
N VAL A 125 34.06 -11.83 -7.98
CA VAL A 125 35.01 -12.68 -7.27
C VAL A 125 35.46 -13.88 -8.13
N GLN A 126 34.57 -14.48 -8.93
CA GLN A 126 34.95 -15.54 -9.88
C GLN A 126 35.94 -15.02 -10.91
N LYS A 127 35.68 -13.85 -11.50
CA LYS A 127 36.58 -13.23 -12.47
C LYS A 127 37.95 -12.91 -11.85
N GLU A 128 37.97 -12.34 -10.66
CA GLU A 128 39.22 -12.09 -9.91
C GLU A 128 39.99 -13.40 -9.65
N ARG A 129 39.30 -14.50 -9.32
CA ARG A 129 39.92 -15.82 -9.14
C ARG A 129 40.42 -16.47 -10.42
N GLU A 130 39.75 -16.25 -11.54
CA GLU A 130 40.22 -16.73 -12.85
C GLU A 130 41.51 -16.02 -13.21
N GLU A 131 41.56 -14.69 -13.08
CA GLU A 131 42.75 -13.85 -13.32
C GLU A 131 43.93 -14.21 -12.39
N GLU A 132 43.68 -14.47 -11.10
CA GLU A 132 44.70 -14.98 -10.18
C GLU A 132 45.11 -16.42 -10.51
N GLY A 133 44.14 -17.26 -10.90
CA GLY A 133 44.35 -18.64 -11.28
C GLY A 133 45.21 -18.79 -12.53
N GLU A 134 45.26 -17.78 -13.40
CA GLU A 134 46.19 -17.72 -14.54
C GLU A 134 47.64 -17.49 -14.10
N LYS A 135 47.86 -16.70 -13.04
CA LYS A 135 49.19 -16.40 -12.49
C LYS A 135 49.79 -17.55 -11.69
N PHE A 136 48.95 -18.45 -11.17
CA PHE A 136 49.36 -19.59 -10.35
C PHE A 136 48.98 -20.95 -10.95
N ARG A 137 48.97 -21.06 -12.29
CA ARG A 137 48.63 -22.31 -13.00
C ARG A 137 49.49 -23.51 -12.61
N GLU A 138 50.76 -23.27 -12.26
CA GLU A 138 51.73 -24.31 -11.90
C GLU A 138 51.55 -24.85 -10.46
N LYS A 139 50.72 -24.21 -9.63
CA LYS A 139 50.48 -24.61 -8.24
C LYS A 139 49.18 -25.39 -8.10
N GLU A 140 49.19 -26.36 -7.18
CA GLU A 140 48.00 -27.15 -6.85
C GLU A 140 46.90 -26.29 -6.24
N LYS A 141 45.65 -26.49 -6.71
CA LYS A 141 44.47 -25.75 -6.25
C LYS A 141 43.69 -26.59 -5.25
N PHE A 142 43.68 -26.18 -3.99
CA PHE A 142 42.89 -26.84 -2.94
C PHE A 142 41.56 -26.11 -2.73
N VAL A 143 40.47 -26.87 -2.79
CA VAL A 143 39.11 -26.34 -2.62
C VAL A 143 38.46 -26.96 -1.39
N THR A 144 38.01 -26.11 -0.47
CA THR A 144 37.31 -26.53 0.75
C THR A 144 35.92 -27.10 0.44
N ALA A 145 35.42 -28.02 1.28
CA ALA A 145 34.11 -28.65 1.07
C ALA A 145 32.95 -27.62 1.02
N SER A 146 33.05 -26.53 1.79
CA SER A 146 32.08 -25.43 1.77
C SER A 146 32.04 -24.69 0.43
N TYR A 147 33.21 -24.46 -0.18
CA TYR A 147 33.29 -23.80 -1.49
C TYR A 147 32.75 -24.69 -2.60
N LYS A 148 33.04 -26.00 -2.58
CA LYS A 148 32.46 -26.96 -3.54
C LYS A 148 30.93 -26.94 -3.48
N LYS A 149 30.35 -26.93 -2.28
CA LYS A 149 28.89 -26.81 -2.08
C LYS A 149 28.34 -25.50 -2.65
N LYS A 150 29.02 -24.38 -2.41
CA LYS A 150 28.60 -23.07 -2.94
C LYS A 150 28.64 -23.02 -4.47
N MET A 151 29.67 -23.60 -5.10
CA MET A 151 29.78 -23.69 -6.55
C MET A 151 28.65 -24.53 -7.17
N LEU A 152 28.30 -25.65 -6.54
CA LEU A 152 27.18 -26.49 -6.98
C LEU A 152 25.85 -25.76 -6.86
N GLN A 153 25.60 -25.07 -5.74
CA GLN A 153 24.39 -24.26 -5.56
C GLN A 153 24.27 -23.17 -6.62
N MET A 154 25.36 -22.46 -6.91
CA MET A 154 25.35 -21.43 -7.96
C MET A 154 25.09 -22.01 -9.35
N ALA A 155 25.69 -23.16 -9.67
CA ALA A 155 25.45 -23.84 -10.94
C ALA A 155 24.00 -24.30 -11.08
N GLU A 156 23.40 -24.84 -10.00
CA GLU A 156 21.99 -25.25 -9.97
C GLU A 156 21.06 -24.04 -10.13
N ASP A 157 21.33 -22.94 -9.43
CA ASP A 157 20.56 -21.70 -9.51
C ASP A 157 20.61 -21.11 -10.94
N GLU A 158 21.78 -21.10 -11.58
CA GLU A 158 21.90 -20.68 -12.97
C GLU A 158 21.16 -21.59 -13.95
N GLU A 159 21.19 -22.90 -13.75
CA GLU A 159 20.45 -23.84 -14.59
C GLU A 159 18.95 -23.67 -14.43
N ARG A 160 18.48 -23.48 -13.18
CA ARG A 160 17.08 -23.20 -12.88
C ARG A 160 16.62 -21.91 -13.55
N GLU A 161 17.38 -20.83 -13.42
CA GLU A 161 17.08 -19.55 -14.07
C GLU A 161 17.08 -19.67 -15.61
N LYS A 162 18.03 -20.44 -16.18
CA LYS A 162 18.05 -20.71 -17.63
C LYS A 162 16.80 -21.48 -18.08
N ARG A 163 16.34 -22.48 -17.31
CA ARG A 163 15.11 -23.22 -17.59
C ARG A 163 13.87 -22.32 -17.49
N GLU A 164 13.79 -21.50 -16.45
CA GLU A 164 12.67 -20.55 -16.26
C GLU A 164 12.63 -19.52 -17.39
N VAL A 165 13.77 -18.94 -17.77
CA VAL A 165 13.86 -18.01 -18.90
C VAL A 165 13.51 -18.69 -20.23
N ALA A 166 13.95 -19.93 -20.45
CA ALA A 166 13.58 -20.69 -21.64
C ALA A 166 12.06 -20.93 -21.71
N MET A 167 11.44 -21.32 -20.59
CA MET A 167 9.99 -21.50 -20.49
C MET A 167 9.25 -20.18 -20.67
N GLU A 168 9.69 -19.11 -20.03
CA GLU A 168 9.11 -17.77 -20.18
C GLU A 168 9.20 -17.32 -21.64
N ASN A 169 10.35 -17.46 -22.30
CA ASN A 169 10.51 -17.14 -23.72
C ASN A 169 9.61 -18.00 -24.63
N MET A 170 9.34 -19.25 -24.26
CA MET A 170 8.40 -20.12 -24.98
C MET A 170 6.93 -19.82 -24.72
N LEU A 171 6.59 -19.12 -23.63
CA LEU A 171 5.22 -18.80 -23.23
C LEU A 171 4.85 -17.34 -23.47
N ASP A 172 5.86 -16.49 -23.63
CA ASP A 172 5.71 -15.06 -23.84
C ASP A 172 5.20 -14.77 -25.26
N VAL A 173 3.94 -14.36 -25.30
CA VAL A 173 3.21 -13.98 -26.50
C VAL A 173 3.88 -12.83 -27.25
N THR A 174 4.59 -11.93 -26.56
CA THR A 174 5.25 -10.78 -27.21
C THR A 174 6.49 -11.17 -27.98
N LYS A 175 7.14 -12.28 -27.60
CA LYS A 175 8.32 -12.83 -28.26
C LYS A 175 7.95 -13.80 -29.38
N GLN A 176 6.73 -14.31 -29.38
CA GLN A 176 6.20 -15.23 -30.39
C GLN A 176 5.31 -14.50 -31.40
N LYS A 177 5.20 -15.04 -32.61
CA LYS A 177 4.28 -14.52 -33.64
C LYS A 177 2.82 -14.89 -33.35
N ASP A 178 2.60 -16.04 -32.70
CA ASP A 178 1.27 -16.62 -32.48
C ASP A 178 1.10 -17.11 -31.03
N LEU A 179 -0.14 -17.05 -30.53
CA LEU A 179 -0.55 -17.49 -29.18
C LEU A 179 -0.51 -19.02 -28.95
N SER A 180 -0.10 -19.79 -29.96
CA SER A 180 -0.21 -21.25 -29.96
C SER A 180 0.67 -21.93 -28.91
N GLY A 181 1.82 -21.34 -28.55
CA GLY A 181 2.70 -21.84 -27.49
C GLY A 181 2.05 -21.77 -26.11
N PHE A 182 1.41 -20.63 -25.81
CA PHE A 182 0.65 -20.42 -24.59
C PHE A 182 -0.52 -21.41 -24.47
N TYR A 183 -1.32 -21.57 -25.52
CA TYR A 183 -2.47 -22.50 -25.49
C TYR A 183 -2.05 -23.96 -25.35
N ARG A 184 -0.94 -24.37 -25.98
CA ARG A 184 -0.39 -25.73 -25.83
C ARG A 184 0.04 -26.00 -24.39
N TYR A 185 0.68 -25.03 -23.74
CA TYR A 185 1.07 -25.13 -22.34
C TYR A 185 -0.14 -25.15 -21.40
N LEU A 186 -1.12 -24.27 -21.61
CA LEU A 186 -2.35 -24.25 -20.83
C LEU A 186 -3.13 -25.57 -20.96
N LEU A 187 -3.22 -26.11 -22.18
CA LEU A 187 -3.84 -27.41 -22.42
C LEU A 187 -3.08 -28.52 -21.71
N ARG A 188 -1.75 -28.56 -21.81
CA ARG A 188 -0.88 -29.54 -21.13
C ARG A 188 -1.01 -29.46 -19.61
N ALA A 189 -1.09 -28.25 -19.05
CA ALA A 189 -1.29 -28.03 -17.62
C ALA A 189 -2.66 -28.53 -17.13
N LYS A 190 -3.70 -28.38 -17.96
CA LYS A 190 -5.07 -28.80 -17.63
C LYS A 190 -5.32 -30.29 -17.84
N THR A 191 -4.70 -30.91 -18.85
CA THR A 191 -4.93 -32.32 -19.21
C THR A 191 -3.89 -33.28 -18.66
N GLY A 192 -2.79 -32.80 -18.07
CA GLY A 192 -1.77 -33.63 -17.43
C GLY A 192 -0.95 -34.52 -18.37
N ASN A 193 -1.19 -34.45 -19.69
CA ASN A 193 -0.50 -35.30 -20.66
C ASN A 193 0.98 -34.90 -20.79
N GLN A 194 1.86 -35.68 -20.18
CA GLN A 194 3.28 -35.71 -20.50
C GLN A 194 3.47 -36.62 -21.72
N VAL A 195 3.30 -36.09 -22.92
CA VAL A 195 3.81 -36.78 -24.11
C VAL A 195 5.33 -36.61 -24.11
N VAL A 196 6.04 -37.66 -23.72
CA VAL A 196 7.47 -37.80 -23.95
C VAL A 196 7.65 -38.01 -25.45
N GLU A 197 7.89 -36.93 -26.19
CA GLU A 197 8.27 -37.01 -27.60
C GLU A 197 9.68 -37.59 -27.67
N GLU A 198 9.78 -38.91 -27.71
CA GLU A 198 11.00 -39.63 -28.13
C GLU A 198 11.30 -39.23 -29.57
N THR A 199 12.17 -38.23 -29.72
CA THR A 199 12.71 -37.88 -31.03
C THR A 199 13.58 -39.04 -31.52
N LYS A 200 12.98 -39.94 -32.30
CA LYS A 200 13.68 -40.98 -33.05
C LYS A 200 14.72 -40.31 -33.93
N LYS A 201 15.99 -40.38 -33.52
CA LYS A 201 17.14 -40.07 -34.37
C LYS A 201 17.01 -40.92 -35.63
N LYS A 202 16.61 -40.28 -36.74
CA LYS A 202 16.82 -40.87 -38.07
C LYS A 202 18.32 -40.81 -38.32
N VAL A 203 18.95 -41.97 -38.15
CA VAL A 203 20.26 -42.26 -38.71
C VAL A 203 20.10 -42.20 -40.23
N ASN A 204 20.79 -41.26 -40.86
CA ASN A 204 21.23 -41.31 -42.24
C ASN A 204 22.70 -40.94 -42.24
#